data_AF-A0A955WGD6-F1
#
_entry.id   AF-A0A955WGD6-F1
#
_cell.length_a   1.000
_cell.length_b   1.000
_cell.length_c   1.000
_cell.angle_alpha   90.00
_cell.angle_beta   90.00
_cell.angle_gamma   90.00
#
_symmetry.space_group_name_H-M   'P 1'
#
loop_
_entity.id
_entity.type
_entity.pdbx_description
1 polymer ?
#
loop_
_entity_poly.entity_id
_entity_poly.type
_entity_poly.pdbx_seq_one_letter_code
_entity_poly.pdbx_strand_id
1 'polypeptide(L)'
;MRKIHLSNAAGRDATVGFEGLRAPPGPRPGLPDVDVRFVRYLAAAEDGLHARLVAAHGEDYAQALIDGDPEIDLETVGRRI
;
A
#
# COMPACT_ATOMS: atom_id res chain seq x y z
N MET A 1 12.44 28.65 10.95
CA MET A 1 13.36 29.60 10.26
C MET A 1 14.84 29.35 10.56
N ARG A 2 15.61 28.98 9.53
CA ARG A 2 17.08 28.93 9.59
C ARG A 2 17.65 30.24 9.03
N LYS A 3 18.86 30.60 9.43
CA LYS A 3 19.54 31.84 9.01
C LYS A 3 20.87 31.52 8.36
N ILE A 4 21.22 32.27 7.32
CA ILE A 4 22.55 32.29 6.70
C ILE A 4 23.10 33.71 6.86
N HIS A 5 24.29 33.81 7.45
CA HIS A 5 25.02 35.06 7.53
C HIS A 5 26.02 35.11 6.36
N LEU A 6 25.94 36.18 5.57
CA LEU A 6 26.78 36.42 4.40
C LEU A 6 27.61 37.67 4.65
N SER A 7 28.92 37.56 4.43
CA SER A 7 29.87 38.67 4.52
C SER A 7 30.73 38.69 3.26
N ASN A 8 31.14 39.86 2.79
CA ASN A 8 32.11 39.97 1.69
C ASN A 8 33.37 40.74 2.09
N ALA A 9 34.41 40.65 1.26
CA ALA A 9 35.69 41.31 1.49
C ALA A 9 35.59 42.86 1.51
N ALA A 10 34.50 43.42 0.99
CA ALA A 10 34.21 44.85 1.04
C ALA A 10 33.47 45.26 2.34
N GLY A 11 33.32 44.35 3.31
CA GLY A 11 32.72 44.62 4.61
C GLY A 11 31.19 44.76 4.59
N ARG A 12 30.51 44.23 3.56
CA ARG A 12 29.04 44.19 3.54
C ARG A 12 28.55 42.90 4.16
N ASP A 13 27.67 43.04 5.14
CA ASP A 13 27.01 41.93 5.81
C ASP A 13 25.52 41.86 5.43
N ALA A 14 25.02 40.64 5.26
CA ALA A 14 23.62 40.35 5.03
C ALA A 14 23.20 39.10 5.81
N THR A 15 21.94 39.06 6.24
CA THR A 15 21.34 37.86 6.84
C THR A 15 20.17 37.40 5.98
N VAL A 16 20.26 36.18 5.47
CA VAL A 16 19.18 35.54 4.71
C VAL A 16 18.41 34.61 5.64
N GLY A 17 17.13 34.91 5.84
CA GLY A 17 16.20 33.99 6.48
C GLY A 17 15.62 33.05 5.45
N PHE A 18 15.59 31.75 5.74
CA PHE A 18 14.91 30.78 4.90
C PHE A 18 14.15 29.75 5.73
N GLU A 19 13.06 29.26 5.14
CA GLU A 19 12.20 28.25 5.73
C GLU A 19 11.80 27.25 4.66
N GLY A 20 11.80 25.97 5.00
CA GLY A 20 11.30 24.93 4.11
C GLY A 20 9.78 24.99 4.10
N LEU A 21 9.18 25.07 2.91
CA LEU A 21 7.74 24.88 2.76
C LEU A 21 7.43 23.39 2.96
N ARG A 22 6.50 23.08 3.87
CA ARG A 22 6.01 21.71 4.02
C ARG A 22 5.22 21.36 2.76
N ALA A 23 5.53 20.23 2.14
CA ALA A 23 4.73 19.74 1.02
C ALA A 23 3.26 19.59 1.46
N PRO A 24 2.29 19.94 0.60
CA PRO A 24 0.90 19.64 0.87
C PRO A 24 0.74 18.12 1.06
N PRO A 25 -0.25 17.67 1.85
CA PRO A 25 -0.56 16.26 1.98
C PRO A 25 -0.75 15.63 0.60
N GLY A 26 -0.25 14.41 0.41
CA GLY A 26 -0.52 13.64 -0.79
C GLY A 26 -2.02 13.36 -0.96
N PRO A 27 -2.45 12.93 -2.16
CA PRO A 27 -3.83 12.55 -2.40
C PRO A 27 -4.26 11.47 -1.41
N ARG A 28 -5.42 11.66 -0.77
CA ARG A 28 -6.02 10.65 0.11
C ARG A 28 -6.83 9.69 -0.75
N PRO A 29 -6.62 8.37 -0.65
CA PRO A 29 -7.51 7.41 -1.28
C PRO A 29 -8.88 7.46 -0.58
N GLY A 30 -9.92 7.87 -1.31
CA GLY A 30 -11.29 7.95 -0.78
C GLY A 30 -12.15 9.05 -1.40
N LEU A 31 -13.40 9.10 -0.98
CA LEU A 31 -14.30 10.23 -1.21
C LEU A 31 -13.93 11.37 -0.25
N PRO A 32 -14.10 12.65 -0.63
CA PRO A 32 -13.90 13.78 0.28
C PRO A 32 -14.70 13.59 1.57
N ASP A 33 -14.05 13.78 2.72
CA ASP A 33 -14.65 13.75 4.06
C ASP A 33 -15.31 12.43 4.47
N VAL A 34 -14.97 11.32 3.80
CA VAL A 34 -15.47 9.98 4.12
C VAL A 34 -14.31 9.02 4.37
N ASP A 35 -14.31 8.40 5.54
CA ASP A 35 -13.44 7.28 5.85
C ASP A 35 -13.85 6.07 5.00
N VAL A 36 -12.98 5.64 4.10
CA VAL A 36 -13.20 4.45 3.26
C VAL A 36 -12.35 3.29 3.74
N ARG A 37 -12.98 2.13 3.92
CA ARG A 37 -12.30 0.87 4.20
C ARG A 37 -12.17 0.07 2.91
N PHE A 38 -10.94 -0.15 2.46
CA PHE A 38 -10.67 -1.09 1.40
C PHE A 38 -10.70 -2.51 1.98
N VAL A 39 -11.62 -3.33 1.48
CA VAL A 39 -11.68 -4.76 1.80
C VAL A 39 -11.43 -5.53 0.51
N ARG A 40 -10.45 -6.43 0.54
CA ARG A 40 -10.19 -7.35 -0.57
C ARG A 40 -11.08 -8.58 -0.37
N TYR A 41 -12.07 -8.73 -1.23
CA TYR A 41 -12.87 -9.95 -1.30
C TYR A 41 -12.16 -10.95 -2.21
N LEU A 42 -12.05 -12.20 -1.75
CA LEU A 42 -11.63 -13.31 -2.59
C LEU A 42 -12.89 -13.95 -3.17
N ALA A 43 -12.97 -14.09 -4.49
CA ALA A 43 -14.02 -14.88 -5.10
C ALA A 43 -13.69 -16.36 -4.85
N ALA A 44 -14.61 -17.08 -4.21
CA ALA A 44 -14.54 -18.51 -3.98
C ALA A 44 -15.84 -19.16 -4.44
N ALA A 45 -15.75 -20.34 -5.04
CA ALA A 45 -16.91 -21.19 -5.24
C ALA A 45 -17.41 -21.72 -3.88
N GLU A 46 -18.61 -22.31 -3.84
CA GLU A 46 -19.25 -22.73 -2.59
C GLU A 46 -18.38 -23.69 -1.76
N ASP A 47 -17.62 -24.54 -2.43
CA ASP A 47 -16.63 -25.47 -1.86
C ASP A 47 -15.42 -24.76 -1.23
N GLY A 48 -15.04 -23.58 -1.72
CA GLY A 48 -13.96 -22.75 -1.19
C GLY A 48 -14.34 -21.91 0.03
N LEU A 49 -15.57 -22.03 0.54
CA LEU A 49 -16.00 -21.33 1.75
C LEU A 49 -15.42 -21.99 3.02
N HIS A 50 -15.10 -21.17 4.02
CA HIS A 50 -14.49 -21.62 5.28
C HIS A 50 -15.21 -22.82 5.91
N ALA A 51 -16.55 -22.78 6.02
CA ALA A 51 -17.32 -23.87 6.62
C ALA A 51 -17.17 -25.20 5.86
N ARG A 52 -17.03 -25.16 4.54
CA ARG A 52 -16.79 -26.35 3.71
C ARG A 52 -15.36 -26.85 3.86
N LEU A 53 -14.38 -25.94 3.90
CA LEU A 53 -12.97 -26.27 4.11
C LEU A 53 -12.72 -26.90 5.48
N VAL A 54 -13.32 -26.37 6.55
CA VAL A 54 -13.25 -26.98 7.90
C VAL A 54 -13.88 -28.37 7.91
N ALA A 55 -15.03 -28.55 7.25
CA ALA A 55 -15.67 -29.85 7.17
C ALA A 55 -14.86 -30.89 6.39
N ALA A 56 -14.09 -30.46 5.38
CA ALA A 56 -13.28 -31.33 4.54
C ALA A 56 -11.89 -31.64 5.14
N HIS A 57 -11.27 -30.67 5.81
CA HIS A 57 -9.84 -30.72 6.16
C HIS A 57 -9.54 -30.47 7.65
N GLY A 58 -10.54 -30.20 8.49
CA GLY A 58 -10.38 -29.82 9.90
C GLY A 58 -10.15 -28.31 10.08
N GLU A 59 -10.14 -27.79 11.32
CA GLU A 59 -10.05 -26.32 11.57
C GLU A 59 -8.71 -25.69 11.12
N ASP A 60 -7.61 -26.44 11.15
CA ASP A 60 -6.27 -26.00 10.72
C ASP A 60 -5.92 -26.59 9.35
N TYR A 61 -6.70 -26.20 8.34
CA TYR A 61 -6.59 -26.73 6.97
C TYR A 61 -5.53 -26.02 6.11
N ALA A 62 -4.69 -25.17 6.69
CA ALA A 62 -3.74 -24.34 5.94
C ALA A 62 -2.76 -25.20 5.11
N GLN A 63 -2.21 -26.27 5.70
CA GLN A 63 -1.28 -27.15 4.99
C GLN A 63 -1.99 -27.94 3.87
N ALA A 64 -3.23 -28.38 4.10
CA ALA A 64 -4.00 -29.11 3.09
C ALA A 64 -4.29 -28.24 1.86
N LEU A 65 -4.47 -26.93 2.03
CA LEU A 65 -4.57 -25.99 0.91
C LEU A 65 -3.25 -25.81 0.18
N ILE A 66 -2.12 -25.74 0.90
CA ILE A 66 -0.79 -25.63 0.29
C ILE A 66 -0.47 -26.88 -0.53
N ASP A 67 -0.70 -28.07 0.03
CA ASP A 67 -0.41 -29.35 -0.63
C ASP A 67 -1.35 -29.63 -1.80
N GLY A 68 -2.58 -29.12 -1.72
CA GLY A 68 -3.62 -29.27 -2.74
C GLY A 68 -3.66 -28.15 -3.77
N ASP A 69 -2.88 -27.07 -3.59
CA ASP A 69 -2.74 -26.01 -4.59
C ASP A 69 -2.00 -26.63 -5.78
N PRO A 70 -2.67 -26.83 -6.93
CA PRO A 70 -1.92 -27.20 -8.11
C PRO A 70 -0.98 -26.02 -8.35
N GLU A 71 0.33 -26.22 -8.22
CA GLU A 71 1.34 -25.25 -8.64
C GLU A 71 1.15 -24.99 -10.14
N ILE A 72 0.18 -24.17 -10.49
CA ILE A 72 -0.03 -23.70 -11.84
C ILE A 72 0.73 -22.39 -11.91
N ASP A 73 1.98 -22.48 -12.35
CA ASP A 73 2.67 -21.34 -12.95
C ASP A 73 1.84 -20.88 -14.16
N LEU A 74 0.88 -20.00 -13.91
CA LEU A 74 0.20 -19.26 -14.96
C LEU A 74 1.09 -18.09 -15.36
N GLU A 75 2.11 -18.39 -16.18
CA GLU A 75 2.81 -17.39 -16.99
C GLU A 75 1.84 -16.85 -18.06
N THR A 76 0.82 -16.10 -17.64
CA THR A 76 -0.15 -15.49 -18.55
C THR A 76 0.07 -13.99 -18.59
N VAL A 77 0.93 -13.55 -19.51
CA VAL A 77 0.94 -12.17 -20.00
C VAL A 77 0.04 -12.07 -21.24
N GLY A 78 -1.06 -11.32 -21.14
CA GLY A 78 -1.93 -10.99 -22.27
C GLY A 78 -3.43 -11.15 -22.00
N ARG A 79 -4.25 -10.49 -22.82
CA ARG A 79 -5.72 -10.51 -22.73
C ARG A 79 -6.27 -11.78 -23.40
N ARG A 80 -7.02 -12.59 -22.66
CA ARG A 80 -7.77 -13.73 -23.25
C ARG A 80 -8.96 -13.15 -24.03
N ILE A 81 -9.04 -13.47 -25.33
CA ILE A 81 -10.15 -13.11 -26.22
C ILE A 81 -11.29 -14.11 -25.98
#